data_AF-A0A8H3X5F6-F1
#
_entry.id   AF-A0A8H3X5F6-F1
#
_cell.length_a   1.000
_cell.length_b   1.000
_cell.length_c   1.000
_cell.angle_alpha   90.00
_cell.angle_beta   90.00
_cell.angle_gamma   90.00
#
_symmetry.space_group_name_H-M   'P 1'
#
loop_
_entity.id
_entity.type
_entity.pdbx_description
1 polymer ?
#
loop_
_entity_poly.entity_id
_entity_poly.type
_entity_poly.pdbx_seq_one_letter_code
_entity_poly.pdbx_strand_id
1 'polypeptide(L)'
;MDFDPCNRPSAKAISSKLSEWHTILENTSLSFKNSDIRRSFISANDEIKTAQVTLMKDQNLIYTSKLINTKEIKMAYESANFRDSTMYDLEVCDMQLD
;
A
#
# COMPACT_ATOMS: atom_id res chain seq x y z
N MET A 1 11.55 10.12 -2.25
CA MET A 1 12.29 8.84 -2.25
C MET A 1 13.62 9.06 -2.92
N ASP A 2 14.71 8.44 -2.44
CA ASP A 2 16.01 8.59 -3.08
C ASP A 2 15.95 8.13 -4.55
N PHE A 3 16.49 8.96 -5.44
CA PHE A 3 16.53 8.68 -6.87
C PHE A 3 17.42 7.48 -7.16
N ASP A 4 18.52 7.33 -6.43
CA ASP A 4 19.42 6.19 -6.53
C ASP A 4 18.83 4.99 -5.75
N PRO A 5 18.52 3.87 -6.43
CA PRO A 5 18.02 2.67 -5.76
C PRO A 5 18.97 2.12 -4.70
N CYS A 6 20.28 2.30 -4.87
CA CYS A 6 21.30 1.77 -3.95
C CYS A 6 21.29 2.49 -2.59
N ASN A 7 20.80 3.74 -2.55
CA ASN A 7 20.68 4.52 -1.33
C ASN A 7 19.34 4.30 -0.61
N ARG A 8 18.40 3.58 -1.24
CA ARG A 8 17.11 3.31 -0.62
C ARG A 8 17.30 2.32 0.54
N PRO A 9 16.63 2.57 1.68
CA PRO A 9 16.69 1.65 2.80
C PRO A 9 16.04 0.31 2.42
N SER A 10 16.58 -0.78 2.96
CA SER A 10 15.97 -2.09 2.85
C SER A 10 14.63 -2.15 3.59
N ALA A 11 13.77 -3.10 3.22
CA ALA A 11 12.51 -3.33 3.92
C ALA A 11 12.70 -3.56 5.43
N LYS A 12 13.78 -4.26 5.81
CA LYS A 12 14.16 -4.46 7.22
C LYS A 12 14.49 -3.14 7.91
N ALA A 13 15.29 -2.28 7.28
CA ALA A 13 15.66 -0.98 7.84
C ALA A 13 14.42 -0.07 8.02
N ILE A 14 13.50 -0.09 7.05
CA ILE A 14 12.22 0.62 7.13
C ILE A 14 11.39 0.09 8.30
N SER A 15 11.21 -1.23 8.39
CA SER A 15 10.43 -1.88 9.45
C SER A 15 10.99 -1.55 10.83
N SER A 16 12.31 -1.66 11.03
CA SER A 16 12.95 -1.30 12.31
C SER A 16 12.71 0.17 12.68
N LYS A 17 12.75 1.09 11.70
CA LYS A 17 12.53 2.51 11.97
C LYS A 17 11.08 2.82 12.33
N LEU A 18 10.12 2.17 11.67
CA LEU A 18 8.70 2.28 12.01
C LEU A 18 8.41 1.77 13.42
N SER A 19 8.98 0.64 13.81
CA SER A 19 8.82 0.10 15.17
C SER A 19 9.41 1.02 16.24
N GLU A 20 10.54 1.66 15.97
CA GLU A 20 11.12 2.68 16.85
C GLU A 20 10.15 3.85 17.05
N TRP A 21 9.60 4.39 15.96
CA TRP A 21 8.63 5.49 16.03
C TRP A 21 7.34 5.10 16.73
N HIS A 22 6.83 3.89 16.50
CA HIS A 22 5.66 3.36 17.20
C HIS A 22 5.89 3.34 18.71
N THR A 23 7.02 2.77 19.14
CA THR A 23 7.43 2.73 20.55
C THR A 23 7.52 4.13 21.17
N ILE A 24 7.99 5.12 20.40
CA ILE A 24 8.07 6.53 20.84
C ILE A 24 6.68 7.16 21.01
N LEU A 25 5.74 6.84 20.12
CA LEU A 25 4.39 7.38 20.18
C LEU A 25 3.56 6.77 21.32
N GLU A 26 3.78 5.49 21.62
CA GLU A 26 3.08 4.79 22.72
C GLU A 26 3.63 5.13 24.10
N ASN A 27 4.94 5.36 24.24
CA ASN A 27 5.54 5.67 25.53
C ASN A 27 5.42 7.15 25.89
N THR A 28 4.66 7.45 26.95
CA THR A 28 4.44 8.81 27.48
C THR A 28 5.63 9.37 28.28
N SER A 29 6.56 8.53 28.73
CA SER A 29 7.79 8.94 29.41
C SER A 29 8.89 9.22 28.39
N LEU A 30 9.04 10.49 28.01
CA LEU A 30 9.86 10.92 26.88
C LEU A 30 11.25 11.42 27.31
N SER A 31 12.29 10.87 26.68
CA SER A 31 13.58 11.56 26.51
C SER A 31 13.41 12.72 25.52
N PHE A 32 14.20 13.79 25.66
CA PHE A 32 14.11 15.01 24.85
C PHE A 32 14.10 14.74 23.34
N LYS A 33 14.92 13.79 22.86
CA LYS A 33 14.98 13.38 21.43
C LYS A 33 13.66 12.78 20.91
N ASN A 34 12.89 12.13 21.76
CA ASN A 34 11.64 11.49 21.39
C ASN A 34 10.51 12.53 21.24
N SER A 35 10.67 13.71 21.86
CA SER A 35 9.68 14.80 21.79
C SER A 35 9.59 15.44 20.40
N ASP A 36 10.70 15.52 19.67
CA ASP A 36 10.74 16.15 18.33
C ASP A 36 10.07 15.28 17.26
N ILE A 37 10.25 13.97 17.33
CA ILE A 37 9.56 13.01 16.44
C ILE A 37 8.05 13.11 16.66
N ARG A 38 7.60 13.07 17.92
CA ARG A 38 6.18 13.20 18.26
C ARG A 38 5.59 14.53 17.79
N ARG A 39 6.32 15.64 18.00
CA ARG A 39 5.91 16.97 17.50
C ARG A 39 5.74 16.96 15.99
N SER A 40 6.68 16.34 15.27
CA SER A 40 6.64 16.25 13.80
C SER A 40 5.41 15.47 13.31
N PHE A 41 5.07 14.34 13.97
CA PHE A 41 3.85 13.60 13.64
C PHE A 41 2.57 14.39 13.89
N ILE A 42 2.50 15.17 14.98
CA ILE A 42 1.34 16.02 15.28
C ILE A 42 1.18 17.11 14.23
N SER A 43 2.27 17.83 13.91
CA SER A 43 2.26 18.85 12.85
C SER A 43 1.83 18.27 11.51
N ALA A 44 2.41 17.15 11.11
CA ALA A 44 2.05 16.49 9.84
C ALA A 44 0.57 16.08 9.81
N ASN A 45 0.00 15.60 10.92
CA ASN A 45 -1.41 15.25 10.99
C ASN A 45 -2.33 16.47 10.79
N ASP A 46 -1.96 17.63 11.31
CA ASP A 46 -2.73 18.87 11.10
C ASP A 46 -2.59 19.41 9.67
N GLU A 47 -1.39 19.28 9.08
CA GLU A 47 -1.15 19.57 7.66
C GLU A 47 -1.97 18.64 6.75
N ILE A 48 -2.01 17.33 7.03
CA ILE A 48 -2.78 16.36 6.23
C ILE A 48 -4.28 16.68 6.23
N LYS A 49 -4.84 17.08 7.38
CA LYS A 49 -6.26 17.47 7.46
C LYS A 49 -6.60 18.68 6.59
N THR A 50 -5.62 19.57 6.37
CA THR A 50 -5.80 20.81 5.60
C THR A 50 -5.33 20.66 4.16
N ALA A 51 -4.52 19.64 3.86
CA ALA A 51 -4.13 19.30 2.51
C ALA A 51 -5.36 18.88 1.71
N GLN A 52 -5.71 19.68 0.70
CA GLN A 52 -6.60 19.23 -0.35
C GLN A 52 -5.87 18.13 -1.13
N VAL A 53 -6.09 16.89 -0.74
CA VAL A 53 -5.72 15.75 -1.57
C VAL A 53 -6.67 15.81 -2.77
N THR A 54 -6.25 16.49 -3.83
CA THR A 54 -6.76 16.22 -5.16
C THR A 54 -6.33 14.79 -5.44
N LEU A 55 -7.16 13.84 -5.00
CA LEU A 55 -7.09 12.48 -5.49
C LEU A 55 -7.29 12.66 -6.98
N MET A 56 -6.20 12.65 -7.74
CA MET A 56 -6.30 12.52 -9.18
C MET A 56 -7.10 11.24 -9.34
N LYS A 57 -8.38 11.40 -9.68
CA LYS A 57 -9.13 10.35 -10.32
C LYS A 57 -8.39 10.15 -11.62
N ASP A 58 -7.29 9.40 -11.55
CA ASP A 58 -6.71 8.80 -12.72
C ASP A 58 -7.81 7.87 -13.22
N GLN A 59 -8.66 8.42 -14.08
CA GLN A 59 -9.49 7.69 -15.01
C GLN A 59 -8.61 6.76 -15.90
N ASN A 60 -7.28 6.87 -15.76
CA ASN A 60 -6.25 5.96 -16.25
C ASN A 60 -5.89 4.83 -15.26
N LEU A 61 -6.87 4.30 -14.52
CA LEU A 61 -6.87 2.90 -14.07
C LEU A 61 -6.79 1.88 -15.24
N ILE A 62 -6.52 2.34 -16.46
CA ILE A 62 -5.95 1.57 -17.56
C ILE A 62 -4.44 1.30 -17.29
N TYR A 63 -4.09 0.89 -16.07
CA TYR A 63 -2.85 0.15 -15.80
C TYR A 63 -2.99 -1.28 -16.36
N THR A 64 -3.39 -1.38 -17.62
CA THR A 64 -2.94 -2.48 -18.47
C THR A 64 -1.48 -2.15 -18.73
N SER A 65 -0.56 -2.83 -18.06
CA SER A 65 0.87 -2.68 -18.35
C SER A 65 1.07 -2.79 -19.86
N LYS A 66 1.98 -2.01 -20.47
CA LYS A 66 2.34 -2.19 -21.89
C LYS A 66 2.82 -3.62 -22.21
N LEU A 67 3.12 -4.40 -21.17
CA LEU A 67 3.54 -5.79 -21.20
C LEU A 67 2.36 -6.77 -21.32
N ILE A 68 1.18 -6.43 -20.81
CA ILE A 68 0.03 -7.33 -20.74
C ILE A 68 -1.08 -6.76 -21.63
N ASN A 69 -1.24 -7.37 -22.81
CA ASN A 69 -2.32 -7.05 -23.73
C ASN A 69 -3.65 -7.64 -23.23
N THR A 70 -4.34 -6.89 -22.38
CA THR A 70 -5.60 -7.34 -21.77
C THR A 70 -6.71 -7.59 -22.79
N LYS A 71 -6.69 -6.93 -23.95
CA LYS A 71 -7.66 -7.19 -25.04
C LYS A 71 -7.47 -8.59 -25.62
N GLU A 72 -6.23 -8.99 -25.85
CA GLU A 72 -5.89 -10.30 -26.41
C GLU A 72 -6.20 -11.43 -25.42
N ILE A 73 -5.90 -11.22 -24.14
CA ILE A 73 -6.30 -12.15 -23.06
C ILE A 73 -7.82 -12.27 -22.97
N LYS A 74 -8.55 -11.14 -23.02
CA LYS A 74 -10.01 -11.15 -22.99
C LYS A 74 -10.60 -11.92 -24.18
N MET A 75 -10.10 -11.66 -25.40
CA MET A 75 -10.54 -12.40 -26.59
C MET A 75 -10.22 -13.89 -26.49
N ALA A 76 -9.05 -14.26 -25.97
CA ALA A 76 -8.68 -15.65 -25.77
C ALA A 76 -9.59 -16.34 -24.74
N TYR A 77 -9.91 -15.66 -23.63
CA TYR A 77 -10.83 -16.16 -22.61
C TYR A 77 -12.26 -16.31 -23.15
N GLU A 78 -12.79 -15.30 -23.84
CA GLU A 78 -14.12 -15.35 -24.46
C GLU A 78 -14.19 -16.42 -25.56
N SER A 79 -13.10 -16.60 -26.33
CA SER A 79 -12.99 -17.67 -27.32
C SER A 79 -12.86 -19.06 -26.68
N ALA A 80 -12.26 -19.17 -25.49
CA ALA A 80 -12.10 -20.43 -24.77
C ALA A 80 -13.37 -20.81 -23.97
N ASN A 81 -14.17 -19.82 -23.56
CA ASN A 81 -15.38 -20.00 -22.76
C ASN A 81 -16.58 -20.61 -23.51
N PHE A 82 -16.38 -21.18 -24.69
CA PHE A 82 -17.43 -21.97 -25.34
C PHE A 82 -17.45 -23.45 -24.88
N ARG A 83 -16.65 -23.87 -23.88
CA ARG A 83 -16.60 -25.31 -23.53
C ARG A 83 -16.57 -25.77 -22.08
N ASP A 84 -16.51 -24.91 -21.06
CA ASP A 84 -16.62 -25.42 -19.67
C ASP A 84 -17.52 -24.53 -18.80
N SER A 85 -18.83 -24.64 -19.02
CA SER A 85 -19.79 -24.34 -17.97
C SER A 85 -19.71 -25.41 -16.89
N THR A 86 -18.74 -25.30 -16.00
CA THR A 86 -18.79 -25.68 -14.57
C THR A 86 -17.37 -25.62 -13.99
N MET A 87 -17.00 -24.52 -13.34
CA MET A 87 -15.88 -24.56 -12.40
C MET A 87 -16.22 -23.67 -11.20
N TYR A 88 -16.64 -24.38 -10.14
CA TYR A 88 -17.03 -24.01 -8.78
C TYR A 88 -16.69 -22.60 -8.29
N ASP A 89 -17.70 -21.95 -7.70
CA ASP A 89 -17.55 -20.81 -6.80
C ASP A 89 -16.55 -21.16 -5.68
N LEU A 90 -15.40 -20.48 -5.65
CA LEU A 90 -14.49 -20.52 -4.52
C LEU A 90 -15.06 -19.65 -3.41
N GLU A 91 -15.91 -20.24 -2.56
CA GLU A 91 -16.21 -19.68 -1.25
C GLU A 91 -14.93 -19.69 -0.40
N VAL A 92 -14.39 -18.49 -0.14
CA VAL A 92 -13.30 -18.28 0.81
C VAL A 92 -13.91 -18.33 2.20
N CYS A 93 -13.79 -19.46 2.89
CA CYS A 93 -14.11 -19.55 4.32
C CYS A 93 -13.13 -18.70 5.13
N ASP A 94 -13.66 -17.76 5.91
CA ASP A 94 -12.93 -17.01 6.93
C ASP A 94 -12.31 -17.98 7.95
N MET A 95 -10.98 -18.03 8.02
CA MET A 95 -10.29 -18.67 9.14
C MET A 95 -10.18 -17.67 10.29
N GLN A 96 -11.10 -17.79 11.26
CA GLN A 96 -10.90 -17.29 12.62
C GLN A 96 -9.79 -18.12 13.28
N LEU A 97 -8.76 -17.43 13.78
CA LEU A 97 -7.72 -18.01 14.62
C LEU A 97 -8.05 -17.65 16.07
N ASP A 98 -8.26 -18.67 16.91
CA ASP A 98 -8.29 -18.59 18.38
C ASP A 98 -6.93 -18.19 18.98
#